data_AF-A0A7H8N6X0-F1
#
_entry.id   AF-A0A7H8N6X0-F1
#
_cell.length_a   1.000
_cell.length_b   1.000
_cell.length_c   1.000
_cell.angle_alpha   90.00
_cell.angle_beta   90.00
_cell.angle_gamma   90.00
#
_symmetry.space_group_name_H-M   'P 1'
#
loop_
_entity.id
_entity.type
_entity.pdbx_description
1 polymer ?
#
loop_
_entity_poly.entity_id
_entity_poly.type
_entity_poly.pdbx_seq_one_letter_code
_entity_poly.pdbx_strand_id
1 'polypeptide(L)'
;MTTHASQQAARTTPATPVTPAAPAAAPGAGAPDGGKALYGGKGTRRITVRDIAAAKERGEKWPMLTAYDAMTASVFDEAGIPVMLVGDSMGNCHLGYESTVPVTMDEITILSAAVVRGTKRALIVGDLPFGAYQEGPVQALRSATRLVKEAGVGAVKLEGGERSADQIELLVRSGIPVMAHVGLTPQSVNAYGGYPVQGRGEEAAAQLLRDAKAVQDAGAFAVVLELVPAELAAEVTRSLHVPTVGIGAGAECDAQVLVWTDMAGLTGGRVPRFVKQYAQLRQTLGDAARSFADEVVGGTYPAPEHAFR
;
A
#
# COMPACT_ATOMS: atom_id res chain seq x y z
N MET A 1 75.91 33.47 -21.96
CA MET A 1 76.51 33.43 -20.62
C MET A 1 75.39 33.34 -19.60
N THR A 2 75.46 32.34 -18.70
CA THR A 2 74.82 32.22 -17.36
C THR A 2 73.27 32.30 -17.27
N THR A 3 72.51 31.19 -17.11
CA THR A 3 72.22 30.31 -15.94
C THR A 3 71.05 30.75 -15.03
N HIS A 4 70.07 29.84 -14.88
CA HIS A 4 69.13 29.57 -13.75
C HIS A 4 68.19 30.72 -13.28
N ALA A 5 66.97 30.50 -12.75
CA ALA A 5 66.36 29.36 -12.08
C ALA A 5 64.81 29.41 -12.17
N SER A 6 64.22 28.25 -11.90
CA SER A 6 62.81 27.87 -11.76
C SER A 6 62.07 28.48 -10.56
N GLN A 7 60.74 28.68 -10.69
CA GLN A 7 59.78 28.58 -9.59
C GLN A 7 58.37 28.21 -10.10
N GLN A 8 57.88 27.04 -9.65
CA GLN A 8 56.50 26.57 -9.80
C GLN A 8 55.61 27.24 -8.75
N ALA A 9 54.47 27.80 -9.18
CA ALA A 9 53.43 28.29 -8.27
C ALA A 9 52.35 27.22 -8.10
N ALA A 10 52.29 26.65 -6.89
CA ALA A 10 51.24 25.73 -6.45
C ALA A 10 49.98 26.52 -6.06
N ARG A 11 48.83 26.10 -6.60
CA ARG A 11 47.50 26.61 -6.24
C ARG A 11 47.06 25.98 -4.91
N THR A 12 46.67 26.82 -3.96
CA THR A 12 46.09 26.46 -2.68
C THR A 12 44.59 26.18 -2.81
N THR A 13 44.16 24.95 -2.50
CA THR A 13 42.76 24.57 -2.26
C THR A 13 42.41 24.78 -0.78
N PRO A 14 41.19 25.25 -0.43
CA PRO A 14 40.79 25.40 0.96
C PRO A 14 40.38 24.05 1.59
N ALA A 15 40.70 23.90 2.87
CA ALA A 15 40.43 22.70 3.66
C ALA A 15 38.96 22.60 4.10
N THR A 16 38.38 21.41 3.95
CA THR A 16 37.06 21.02 4.48
C THR A 16 37.18 20.69 5.98
N PRO A 17 36.24 21.08 6.86
CA PRO A 17 36.32 20.72 8.27
C PRO A 17 35.98 19.24 8.49
N VAL A 18 36.77 18.56 9.32
CA VAL A 18 36.56 17.18 9.75
C VAL A 18 35.63 17.17 10.97
N THR A 19 34.45 16.57 10.85
CA THR A 19 33.55 16.29 11.98
C THR A 19 34.06 15.06 12.76
N PRO A 20 34.11 15.07 14.11
CA PRO A 20 34.59 13.92 14.87
C PRO A 20 33.55 12.79 14.87
N ALA A 21 34.05 11.55 14.68
CA ALA A 21 33.26 10.33 14.69
C ALA A 21 32.69 10.03 16.10
N ALA A 22 31.42 9.67 16.15
CA ALA A 22 30.73 9.20 17.36
C ALA A 22 31.23 7.78 17.77
N PRO A 23 31.23 7.43 19.07
CA PRO A 23 31.80 6.18 19.55
C PRO A 23 30.95 4.97 19.17
N ALA A 24 31.61 3.86 18.84
CA ALA A 24 30.99 2.60 18.45
C ALA A 24 30.14 2.01 19.57
N ALA A 25 28.88 1.67 19.25
CA ALA A 25 27.99 0.93 20.12
C ALA A 25 28.40 -0.55 20.20
N ALA A 26 28.27 -1.13 21.41
CA ALA A 26 28.57 -2.53 21.71
C ALA A 26 27.66 -3.51 20.93
N PRO A 27 28.11 -4.75 20.65
CA PRO A 27 27.35 -5.70 19.85
C PRO A 27 26.23 -6.31 20.68
N GLY A 28 24.98 -5.99 20.34
CA GLY A 28 23.78 -6.54 20.95
C GLY A 28 22.83 -7.11 19.89
N ALA A 29 22.44 -8.37 20.11
CA ALA A 29 21.40 -9.17 19.45
C ALA A 29 21.63 -9.53 17.96
N GLY A 30 21.56 -10.83 17.67
CA GLY A 30 21.86 -11.42 16.36
C GLY A 30 21.05 -10.82 15.22
N ALA A 31 21.72 -10.67 14.07
CA ALA A 31 21.09 -10.26 12.83
C ALA A 31 19.92 -11.21 12.50
N PRO A 32 18.73 -10.70 12.16
CA PRO A 32 17.67 -11.56 11.65
C PRO A 32 18.16 -12.23 10.36
N ASP A 33 17.93 -13.52 10.27
CA ASP A 33 18.21 -14.39 9.14
C ASP A 33 17.68 -13.73 7.84
N GLY A 34 18.56 -13.03 7.11
CA GLY A 34 18.20 -12.11 6.01
C GLY A 34 17.48 -12.75 4.82
N GLY A 35 17.30 -14.08 4.85
CA GLY A 35 16.45 -14.80 3.90
C GLY A 35 14.95 -14.71 4.18
N LYS A 36 14.51 -14.28 5.38
CA LYS A 36 13.10 -14.40 5.83
C LYS A 36 12.31 -13.09 5.90
N ALA A 37 12.90 -11.94 5.59
CA ALA A 37 12.18 -10.67 5.57
C ALA A 37 11.09 -10.66 4.49
N LEU A 38 9.91 -10.10 4.77
CA LEU A 38 8.83 -9.88 3.81
C LEU A 38 9.30 -8.95 2.68
N TYR A 39 9.89 -7.81 3.07
CA TYR A 39 10.50 -6.86 2.14
C TYR A 39 12.02 -6.99 2.19
N GLY A 40 12.66 -7.12 1.02
CA GLY A 40 14.10 -7.31 0.90
C GLY A 40 14.61 -8.75 1.14
N GLY A 41 13.74 -9.68 1.54
CA GLY A 41 14.09 -11.11 1.66
C GLY A 41 14.14 -11.86 0.31
N LYS A 42 14.80 -13.01 0.31
CA LYS A 42 14.98 -13.86 -0.89
C LYS A 42 13.94 -14.99 -0.91
N GLY A 43 12.88 -14.83 -1.70
CA GLY A 43 11.85 -15.85 -1.87
C GLY A 43 11.13 -15.72 -3.21
N THR A 44 10.81 -16.85 -3.84
CA THR A 44 10.14 -16.90 -5.15
C THR A 44 8.69 -17.37 -5.09
N ARG A 45 8.23 -17.86 -3.93
CA ARG A 45 6.83 -18.27 -3.72
C ARG A 45 5.95 -17.08 -3.33
N ARG A 46 4.64 -17.23 -3.49
CA ARG A 46 3.68 -16.25 -2.96
C ARG A 46 3.80 -16.07 -1.45
N ILE A 47 3.75 -14.83 -1.00
CA ILE A 47 3.61 -14.43 0.40
C ILE A 47 2.27 -14.94 0.91
N THR A 48 2.26 -15.44 2.14
CA THR A 48 1.08 -15.98 2.81
C THR A 48 0.75 -15.15 4.05
N VAL A 49 -0.47 -15.30 4.57
CA VAL A 49 -0.87 -14.68 5.84
C VAL A 49 -0.03 -15.15 7.03
N ARG A 50 0.60 -16.34 6.96
CA ARG A 50 1.55 -16.81 7.96
C ARG A 50 2.87 -16.04 7.92
N ASP A 51 3.35 -15.68 6.74
CA ASP A 51 4.55 -14.84 6.60
C ASP A 51 4.31 -13.44 7.18
N ILE A 52 3.09 -12.93 7.01
CA ILE A 52 2.62 -11.65 7.56
C ILE A 52 2.55 -11.68 9.09
N ALA A 53 1.95 -12.72 9.67
CA ALA A 53 1.95 -12.91 11.13
C ALA A 53 3.37 -13.00 11.69
N ALA A 54 4.24 -13.80 11.06
CA ALA A 54 5.63 -13.97 11.48
C ALA A 54 6.44 -12.66 11.38
N ALA A 55 6.09 -11.74 10.48
CA ALA A 55 6.75 -10.43 10.40
C ALA A 55 6.46 -9.56 11.62
N LYS A 56 5.21 -9.55 12.12
CA LYS A 56 4.89 -8.85 13.37
C LYS A 56 5.62 -9.45 14.57
N GLU A 57 5.70 -10.78 14.66
CA GLU A 57 6.47 -11.46 15.72
C GLU A 57 7.95 -11.03 15.72
N ARG A 58 8.51 -10.73 14.54
CA ARG A 58 9.88 -10.21 14.39
C ARG A 58 10.01 -8.70 14.56
N GLY A 59 8.91 -7.96 14.75
CA GLY A 59 8.90 -6.49 14.74
C GLY A 59 9.30 -5.89 13.38
N GLU A 60 9.08 -6.63 12.30
CA GLU A 60 9.47 -6.24 10.95
C GLU A 60 8.37 -5.40 10.29
N LYS A 61 8.70 -4.16 9.90
CA LYS A 61 7.79 -3.30 9.13
C LYS A 61 7.82 -3.62 7.65
N TRP A 62 6.67 -3.58 6.99
CA TRP A 62 6.55 -3.90 5.57
C TRP A 62 5.64 -2.92 4.80
N PRO A 63 5.92 -2.66 3.51
CA PRO A 63 5.10 -1.81 2.67
C PRO A 63 3.96 -2.59 1.99
N MET A 64 2.85 -1.90 1.77
CA MET A 64 1.73 -2.34 0.96
C MET A 64 1.39 -1.23 -0.03
N LEU A 65 1.02 -1.59 -1.26
CA LEU A 65 0.54 -0.64 -2.26
C LEU A 65 -0.75 -1.15 -2.87
N THR A 66 -1.62 -0.23 -3.28
CA THR A 66 -2.71 -0.64 -4.17
C THR A 66 -2.18 -0.99 -5.56
N ALA A 67 -2.89 -1.84 -6.30
CA ALA A 67 -2.62 -2.15 -7.70
C ALA A 67 -3.91 -2.54 -8.40
N TYR A 68 -4.07 -2.21 -9.69
CA TYR A 68 -5.34 -2.39 -10.42
C TYR A 68 -5.18 -3.03 -11.80
N ASP A 69 -3.95 -3.21 -12.27
CA ASP A 69 -3.65 -3.79 -13.58
C ASP A 69 -2.37 -4.64 -13.51
N ALA A 70 -2.17 -5.49 -14.53
CA ALA A 70 -1.07 -6.43 -14.58
C ALA A 70 0.32 -5.75 -14.72
N MET A 71 0.39 -4.61 -15.41
CA MET A 71 1.65 -3.93 -15.73
C MET A 71 2.20 -3.20 -14.50
N THR A 72 1.33 -2.47 -13.81
CA THR A 72 1.68 -1.80 -12.55
C THR A 72 2.03 -2.85 -11.49
N ALA A 73 1.23 -3.93 -11.40
CA ALA A 73 1.48 -4.99 -10.43
C ALA A 73 2.81 -5.72 -10.69
N SER A 74 3.20 -5.96 -11.94
CA SER A 74 4.49 -6.62 -12.22
C SER A 74 5.67 -5.76 -11.76
N VAL A 75 5.61 -4.44 -11.99
CA VAL A 75 6.64 -3.50 -11.50
C VAL A 75 6.74 -3.54 -9.98
N PHE A 76 5.62 -3.56 -9.26
CA PHE A 76 5.63 -3.62 -7.79
C PHE A 76 6.10 -4.98 -7.26
N ASP A 77 5.81 -6.07 -7.96
CA ASP A 77 6.26 -7.42 -7.57
C ASP A 77 7.79 -7.55 -7.73
N GLU A 78 8.33 -7.02 -8.83
CA GLU A 78 9.77 -6.92 -9.10
C GLU A 78 10.48 -5.99 -8.10
N ALA A 79 9.84 -4.88 -7.71
CA ALA A 79 10.31 -3.99 -6.66
C ALA A 79 10.24 -4.61 -5.24
N GLY A 80 9.67 -5.81 -5.12
CA GLY A 80 9.64 -6.55 -3.87
C GLY A 80 8.54 -6.13 -2.91
N ILE A 81 7.47 -5.48 -3.35
CA ILE A 81 6.30 -5.18 -2.51
C ILE A 81 5.64 -6.51 -2.07
N PRO A 82 5.54 -6.82 -0.76
CA PRO A 82 5.08 -8.13 -0.28
C PRO A 82 3.56 -8.32 -0.36
N VAL A 83 2.78 -7.24 -0.28
CA VAL A 83 1.32 -7.27 -0.29
C VAL A 83 0.80 -6.18 -1.22
N MET A 84 -0.14 -6.53 -2.10
CA MET A 84 -0.86 -5.57 -2.94
C MET A 84 -2.35 -5.64 -2.70
N LEU A 85 -2.98 -4.47 -2.67
CA LEU A 85 -4.42 -4.30 -2.51
C LEU A 85 -5.09 -3.95 -3.84
N VAL A 86 -6.02 -4.78 -4.28
CA VAL A 86 -6.98 -4.37 -5.31
C VAL A 86 -8.15 -3.75 -4.57
N GLY A 87 -7.97 -2.47 -4.24
CA GLY A 87 -8.90 -1.73 -3.39
C GLY A 87 -10.00 -1.07 -4.19
N ASP A 88 -11.17 -0.89 -3.57
CA ASP A 88 -12.30 -0.13 -4.16
C ASP A 88 -11.97 1.35 -4.45
N SER A 89 -10.88 1.87 -3.88
CA SER A 89 -10.22 3.11 -4.32
C SER A 89 -9.95 3.20 -5.84
N MET A 90 -9.90 2.07 -6.55
CA MET A 90 -9.93 2.02 -8.02
C MET A 90 -11.12 2.78 -8.63
N GLY A 91 -12.26 2.83 -7.95
CA GLY A 91 -13.42 3.60 -8.37
C GLY A 91 -13.04 5.05 -8.61
N ASN A 92 -12.33 5.67 -7.67
CA ASN A 92 -11.87 7.04 -7.79
C ASN A 92 -10.68 7.18 -8.76
N CYS A 93 -9.57 6.49 -8.47
CA CYS A 93 -8.30 6.78 -9.14
C CYS A 93 -8.11 6.07 -10.49
N HIS A 94 -8.99 5.14 -10.85
CA HIS A 94 -8.91 4.35 -12.08
C HIS A 94 -10.16 4.48 -12.96
N LEU A 95 -11.36 4.43 -12.36
CA LEU A 95 -12.62 4.51 -13.09
C LEU A 95 -13.24 5.92 -13.12
N GLY A 96 -12.75 6.85 -12.31
CA GLY A 96 -13.21 8.24 -12.30
C GLY A 96 -14.53 8.48 -11.58
N TYR A 97 -14.96 7.56 -10.70
CA TYR A 97 -16.09 7.77 -9.80
C TYR A 97 -15.77 8.83 -8.74
N GLU A 98 -16.81 9.50 -8.25
CA GLU A 98 -16.68 10.50 -7.18
C GLU A 98 -16.46 9.87 -5.79
N SER A 99 -16.86 8.61 -5.61
CA SER A 99 -16.65 7.82 -4.40
C SER A 99 -16.45 6.35 -4.75
N THR A 100 -16.14 5.51 -3.76
CA THR A 100 -16.02 4.04 -3.94
C THR A 100 -17.37 3.32 -3.92
N VAL A 101 -18.46 4.00 -3.56
CA VAL A 101 -19.82 3.42 -3.45
C VAL A 101 -20.32 2.76 -4.74
N PRO A 102 -20.09 3.31 -5.96
CA PRO A 102 -20.58 2.70 -7.20
C PRO A 102 -19.81 1.45 -7.64
N VAL A 103 -18.65 1.16 -7.04
CA VAL A 103 -17.79 0.05 -7.46
C VAL A 103 -18.53 -1.27 -7.30
N THR A 104 -18.53 -2.07 -8.36
CA THR A 104 -19.22 -3.36 -8.40
C THR A 104 -18.30 -4.53 -8.13
N MET A 105 -18.89 -5.67 -7.78
CA MET A 105 -18.15 -6.94 -7.68
C MET A 105 -17.47 -7.33 -9.00
N ASP A 106 -18.09 -7.03 -10.15
CA ASP A 106 -17.54 -7.43 -11.45
C ASP A 106 -16.28 -6.62 -11.80
N GLU A 107 -16.30 -5.32 -11.51
CA GLU A 107 -15.15 -4.42 -11.66
C GLU A 107 -13.99 -4.81 -10.75
N ILE A 108 -14.24 -5.08 -9.48
CA ILE A 108 -13.17 -5.55 -8.58
C ILE A 108 -12.65 -6.92 -9.01
N THR A 109 -13.53 -7.83 -9.45
CA THR A 109 -13.11 -9.18 -9.87
C THR A 109 -12.17 -9.13 -11.07
N ILE A 110 -12.52 -8.37 -12.12
CA ILE A 110 -11.70 -8.31 -13.34
C ILE A 110 -10.34 -7.64 -13.10
N LEU A 111 -10.29 -6.55 -12.32
CA LEU A 111 -9.02 -5.89 -11.97
C LEU A 111 -8.19 -6.74 -11.01
N SER A 112 -8.82 -7.44 -10.07
CA SER A 112 -8.12 -8.37 -9.18
C SER A 112 -7.46 -9.49 -9.97
N ALA A 113 -8.16 -10.04 -10.95
CA ALA A 113 -7.62 -11.09 -11.82
C ALA A 113 -6.42 -10.59 -12.65
N ALA A 114 -6.45 -9.33 -13.09
CA ALA A 114 -5.33 -8.71 -13.80
C ALA A 114 -4.08 -8.60 -12.90
N VAL A 115 -4.25 -8.13 -11.67
CA VAL A 115 -3.15 -8.02 -10.69
C VAL A 115 -2.58 -9.40 -10.33
N VAL A 116 -3.44 -10.40 -10.11
CA VAL A 116 -2.99 -11.77 -9.83
C VAL A 116 -2.13 -12.32 -10.98
N ARG A 117 -2.53 -12.08 -12.24
CA ARG A 117 -1.75 -12.48 -13.43
C ARG A 117 -0.42 -11.72 -13.56
N GLY A 118 -0.38 -10.47 -13.12
CA GLY A 118 0.82 -9.62 -13.18
C GLY A 118 1.87 -9.94 -12.12
N THR A 119 1.54 -10.73 -11.09
CA THR A 119 2.42 -10.97 -9.94
C THR A 119 2.79 -12.44 -9.79
N LYS A 120 3.95 -12.70 -9.18
CA LYS A 120 4.44 -14.04 -8.82
C LYS A 120 4.61 -14.22 -7.32
N ARG A 121 5.03 -13.17 -6.59
CA ARG A 121 5.44 -13.26 -5.18
C ARG A 121 4.46 -12.58 -4.22
N ALA A 122 3.90 -11.43 -4.55
CA ALA A 122 3.04 -10.71 -3.62
C ALA A 122 1.79 -11.49 -3.21
N LEU A 123 1.35 -11.29 -1.96
CA LEU A 123 -0.01 -11.62 -1.53
C LEU A 123 -0.96 -10.57 -2.13
N ILE A 124 -1.95 -11.03 -2.89
CA ILE A 124 -2.98 -10.14 -3.44
C ILE A 124 -4.21 -10.19 -2.55
N VAL A 125 -4.62 -9.02 -2.05
CA VAL A 125 -5.83 -8.81 -1.26
C VAL A 125 -6.86 -8.10 -2.16
N GLY A 126 -8.06 -8.66 -2.30
CA GLY A 126 -9.16 -8.01 -3.04
C GLY A 126 -10.21 -7.44 -2.11
N ASP A 127 -10.67 -6.22 -2.37
CA ASP A 127 -11.75 -5.61 -1.56
C ASP A 127 -13.11 -6.22 -1.84
N LEU A 128 -13.91 -6.40 -0.79
CA LEU A 128 -15.36 -6.51 -0.94
C LEU A 128 -15.93 -5.08 -1.06
N PRO A 129 -16.47 -4.69 -2.23
CA PRO A 129 -17.01 -3.35 -2.42
C PRO A 129 -18.29 -3.13 -1.61
N PHE A 130 -18.73 -1.87 -1.55
CA PHE A 130 -19.96 -1.49 -0.86
C PHE A 130 -21.16 -2.32 -1.36
N GLY A 131 -21.98 -2.82 -0.43
CA GLY A 131 -23.15 -3.64 -0.71
C GLY A 131 -22.87 -5.13 -0.93
N ALA A 132 -21.60 -5.55 -1.01
CA ALA A 132 -21.24 -6.95 -1.29
C ALA A 132 -21.16 -7.86 -0.05
N TYR A 133 -21.20 -7.31 1.15
CA TYR A 133 -21.07 -8.07 2.41
C TYR A 133 -21.97 -7.60 3.56
N GLN A 134 -22.60 -6.43 3.41
CA GLN A 134 -23.36 -5.76 4.46
C GLN A 134 -24.72 -6.42 4.73
N GLU A 135 -25.27 -7.20 3.79
CA GLU A 135 -26.52 -7.95 4.02
C GLU A 135 -26.36 -9.02 5.11
N GLY A 136 -25.16 -9.61 5.19
CA GLY A 136 -24.83 -10.57 6.24
C GLY A 136 -23.76 -11.59 5.82
N PRO A 137 -23.40 -12.51 6.72
CA PRO A 137 -22.27 -13.43 6.53
C PRO A 137 -22.39 -14.29 5.26
N VAL A 138 -23.58 -14.77 4.93
CA VAL A 138 -23.80 -15.63 3.75
C VAL A 138 -23.56 -14.87 2.44
N GLN A 139 -23.95 -13.59 2.37
CA GLN A 139 -23.68 -12.75 1.22
C GLN A 139 -22.16 -12.50 1.09
N ALA A 140 -21.52 -12.13 2.20
CA ALA A 140 -20.07 -11.93 2.26
C ALA A 140 -19.30 -13.15 1.76
N LEU A 141 -19.71 -14.36 2.19
CA LEU A 141 -19.10 -15.62 1.73
C LEU A 141 -19.24 -15.84 0.23
N ARG A 142 -20.40 -15.57 -0.35
CA ARG A 142 -20.60 -15.67 -1.81
C ARG A 142 -19.69 -14.69 -2.55
N SER A 143 -19.67 -13.42 -2.14
CA SER A 143 -18.85 -12.38 -2.76
C SER A 143 -17.35 -12.68 -2.65
N ALA A 144 -16.88 -13.06 -1.46
CA ALA A 144 -15.48 -13.42 -1.25
C ALA A 144 -15.07 -14.67 -2.04
N THR A 145 -15.95 -15.66 -2.13
CA THR A 145 -15.73 -16.86 -2.94
C THR A 145 -15.54 -16.51 -4.41
N ARG A 146 -16.27 -15.50 -4.94
CA ARG A 146 -16.05 -15.02 -6.32
C ARG A 146 -14.64 -14.48 -6.49
N LEU A 147 -14.16 -13.60 -5.60
CA LEU A 147 -12.78 -13.07 -5.71
C LEU A 147 -11.73 -14.17 -5.62
N VAL A 148 -11.87 -15.12 -4.70
CA VAL A 148 -10.91 -16.22 -4.55
C VAL A 148 -10.92 -17.13 -5.79
N LYS A 149 -12.10 -17.50 -6.31
CA LYS A 149 -12.22 -18.47 -7.41
C LYS A 149 -12.02 -17.86 -8.79
N GLU A 150 -12.61 -16.70 -9.04
CA GLU A 150 -12.63 -16.06 -10.36
C GLU A 150 -11.40 -15.19 -10.58
N ALA A 151 -10.94 -14.47 -9.53
CA ALA A 151 -9.77 -13.60 -9.63
C ALA A 151 -8.46 -14.23 -9.12
N GLY A 152 -8.54 -15.20 -8.21
CA GLY A 152 -7.35 -15.87 -7.65
C GLY A 152 -6.64 -15.08 -6.55
N VAL A 153 -7.35 -14.17 -5.86
CA VAL A 153 -6.78 -13.44 -4.72
C VAL A 153 -6.48 -14.40 -3.56
N GLY A 154 -5.44 -14.09 -2.79
CA GLY A 154 -5.04 -14.91 -1.63
C GLY A 154 -5.79 -14.55 -0.34
N ALA A 155 -6.43 -13.39 -0.32
CA ALA A 155 -7.21 -12.88 0.81
C ALA A 155 -8.23 -11.83 0.33
N VAL A 156 -9.20 -11.52 1.19
CA VAL A 156 -10.14 -10.42 0.96
C VAL A 156 -10.01 -9.34 2.04
N LYS A 157 -10.38 -8.10 1.72
CA LYS A 157 -10.56 -7.01 2.70
C LYS A 157 -12.03 -6.57 2.75
N LEU A 158 -12.52 -6.24 3.94
CA LEU A 158 -13.84 -5.64 4.13
C LEU A 158 -13.82 -4.60 5.25
N GLU A 159 -14.76 -3.65 5.21
CA GLU A 159 -14.80 -2.52 6.14
C GLU A 159 -15.86 -2.66 7.22
N GLY A 160 -15.47 -2.40 8.45
CA GLY A 160 -16.36 -2.45 9.62
C GLY A 160 -15.68 -3.11 10.81
N GLY A 161 -15.99 -2.59 11.99
CA GLY A 161 -15.57 -3.15 13.27
C GLY A 161 -16.53 -4.23 13.77
N GLU A 162 -17.12 -4.01 14.95
CA GLU A 162 -18.05 -4.95 15.59
C GLU A 162 -19.19 -5.38 14.64
N ARG A 163 -19.70 -4.44 13.83
CA ARG A 163 -20.79 -4.70 12.85
C ARG A 163 -20.45 -5.71 11.74
N SER A 164 -19.18 -6.04 11.57
CA SER A 164 -18.70 -6.95 10.52
C SER A 164 -18.05 -8.22 11.07
N ALA A 165 -18.08 -8.41 12.40
CA ALA A 165 -17.48 -9.57 13.06
C ALA A 165 -18.06 -10.90 12.56
N ASP A 166 -19.38 -11.01 12.44
CA ASP A 166 -20.04 -12.26 11.99
C ASP A 166 -19.66 -12.62 10.54
N GLN A 167 -19.51 -11.62 9.67
CA GLN A 167 -19.04 -11.81 8.29
C GLN A 167 -17.61 -12.34 8.30
N ILE A 168 -16.72 -11.70 9.07
CA ILE A 168 -15.31 -12.09 9.18
C ILE A 168 -15.21 -13.53 9.70
N GLU A 169 -15.92 -13.86 10.78
CA GLU A 169 -15.89 -15.18 11.39
C GLU A 169 -16.29 -16.26 10.38
N LEU A 170 -17.39 -16.07 9.64
CA LEU A 170 -17.83 -17.06 8.66
C LEU A 170 -16.84 -17.22 7.51
N LEU A 171 -16.27 -16.12 7.00
CA LEU A 171 -15.26 -16.15 5.93
C LEU A 171 -14.02 -16.94 6.38
N VAL A 172 -13.50 -16.61 7.56
CA VAL A 172 -12.31 -17.25 8.14
C VAL A 172 -12.56 -18.74 8.39
N ARG A 173 -13.72 -19.10 8.96
CA ARG A 173 -14.11 -20.51 9.17
C ARG A 173 -14.30 -21.28 7.87
N SER A 174 -14.60 -20.58 6.78
CA SER A 174 -14.71 -21.14 5.43
C SER A 174 -13.36 -21.24 4.70
N GLY A 175 -12.27 -20.83 5.34
CA GLY A 175 -10.91 -20.90 4.80
C GLY A 175 -10.49 -19.69 3.96
N ILE A 176 -11.24 -18.59 3.99
CA ILE A 176 -10.91 -17.35 3.28
C ILE A 176 -10.22 -16.40 4.27
N PRO A 177 -8.93 -16.05 4.09
CA PRO A 177 -8.28 -15.09 4.96
C PRO A 177 -8.86 -13.68 4.77
N VAL A 178 -9.11 -12.99 5.89
CA VAL A 178 -9.70 -11.64 5.89
C VAL A 178 -8.75 -10.62 6.51
N MET A 179 -8.50 -9.55 5.77
CA MET A 179 -7.92 -8.31 6.30
C MET A 179 -9.08 -7.38 6.67
N ALA A 180 -9.21 -7.02 7.94
CA ALA A 180 -10.26 -6.09 8.37
C ALA A 180 -9.86 -4.64 8.09
N HIS A 181 -10.82 -3.73 8.05
CA HIS A 181 -10.60 -2.29 7.93
C HIS A 181 -11.47 -1.52 8.93
N VAL A 182 -10.83 -0.79 9.85
CA VAL A 182 -11.47 0.07 10.85
C VAL A 182 -10.86 1.48 10.83
N GLY A 183 -11.47 2.42 11.53
CA GLY A 183 -11.17 3.85 11.40
C GLY A 183 -12.10 4.47 10.37
N LEU A 184 -11.58 5.34 9.50
CA LEU A 184 -12.37 5.85 8.38
C LEU A 184 -12.59 4.71 7.39
N THR A 185 -13.86 4.33 7.18
CA THR A 185 -14.25 3.34 6.17
C THR A 185 -14.89 4.06 4.98
N PRO A 186 -14.18 4.34 3.87
CA PRO A 186 -14.66 5.15 2.75
C PRO A 186 -16.02 4.72 2.16
N GLN A 187 -16.40 3.45 2.26
CA GLN A 187 -17.72 2.98 1.82
C GLN A 187 -18.89 3.61 2.61
N SER A 188 -18.59 4.17 3.79
CA SER A 188 -19.53 4.90 4.65
C SER A 188 -19.48 6.43 4.45
N VAL A 189 -18.87 6.93 3.36
CA VAL A 189 -18.71 8.38 3.10
C VAL A 189 -20.02 9.17 3.23
N ASN A 190 -21.15 8.60 2.79
CA ASN A 190 -22.46 9.23 2.88
C ASN A 190 -22.98 9.35 4.33
N ALA A 191 -22.59 8.42 5.21
CA ALA A 191 -22.90 8.50 6.64
C ALA A 191 -21.97 9.50 7.37
N TYR A 192 -20.72 9.61 6.92
CA TYR A 192 -19.74 10.53 7.51
C TYR A 192 -19.84 11.97 6.99
N GLY A 193 -20.48 12.21 5.84
CA GLY A 193 -20.48 13.51 5.19
C GLY A 193 -19.10 13.94 4.66
N GLY A 194 -18.25 12.97 4.30
CA GLY A 194 -16.88 13.19 3.82
C GLY A 194 -15.88 12.21 4.42
N TYR A 195 -14.61 12.64 4.52
CA TYR A 195 -13.48 11.82 5.00
C TYR A 195 -12.86 12.38 6.31
N PRO A 196 -13.62 12.43 7.43
CA PRO A 196 -13.09 12.94 8.70
C PRO A 196 -12.15 11.95 9.38
N VAL A 197 -11.22 12.49 10.16
CA VAL A 197 -10.37 11.71 11.08
C VAL A 197 -11.24 11.03 12.14
N GLN A 198 -11.04 9.72 12.35
CA GLN A 198 -11.79 8.90 13.31
C GLN A 198 -11.07 8.75 14.64
N GLY A 199 -11.77 8.31 15.69
CA GLY A 199 -11.16 8.05 17.00
C GLY A 199 -10.76 9.31 17.79
N ARG A 200 -11.40 10.46 17.51
CA ARG A 200 -11.19 11.69 18.30
C ARG A 200 -12.11 11.71 19.52
N GLY A 201 -11.53 11.95 20.70
CA GLY A 201 -12.23 11.91 21.98
C GLY A 201 -12.29 10.48 22.55
N GLU A 202 -12.47 10.39 23.86
CA GLU A 202 -12.35 9.12 24.60
C GLU A 202 -13.33 8.05 24.13
N GLU A 203 -14.58 8.42 23.86
CA GLU A 203 -15.61 7.48 23.42
C GLU A 203 -15.31 6.88 22.04
N ALA A 204 -14.94 7.73 21.07
CA ALA A 204 -14.59 7.28 19.73
C ALA A 204 -13.29 6.46 19.71
N ALA A 205 -12.32 6.82 20.57
CA ALA A 205 -11.10 6.05 20.76
C ALA A 205 -11.39 4.65 21.34
N ALA A 206 -12.24 4.59 22.36
CA ALA A 206 -12.68 3.33 22.95
C ALA A 206 -13.48 2.46 21.96
N GLN A 207 -14.33 3.06 21.13
CA GLN A 207 -15.05 2.37 20.06
C GLN A 207 -14.08 1.77 19.04
N LEU A 208 -13.09 2.54 18.57
CA LEU A 208 -12.10 2.04 17.63
C LEU A 208 -11.31 0.84 18.19
N LEU A 209 -10.96 0.89 19.48
CA LEU A 209 -10.27 -0.22 20.15
C LEU A 209 -11.17 -1.46 20.26
N ARG A 210 -12.47 -1.30 20.54
CA ARG A 210 -13.45 -2.41 20.52
C ARG A 210 -13.58 -2.99 19.13
N ASP A 211 -13.75 -2.15 18.12
CA ASP A 211 -13.84 -2.55 16.71
C ASP A 211 -12.62 -3.37 16.28
N ALA A 212 -11.42 -2.87 16.58
CA ALA A 212 -10.16 -3.53 16.23
C ALA A 212 -9.99 -4.90 16.93
N LYS A 213 -10.43 -5.01 18.19
CA LYS A 213 -10.42 -6.29 18.92
C LYS A 213 -11.48 -7.26 18.39
N ALA A 214 -12.69 -6.78 18.11
CA ALA A 214 -13.78 -7.61 17.61
C ALA A 214 -13.43 -8.27 16.28
N VAL A 215 -12.80 -7.53 15.35
CA VAL A 215 -12.39 -8.11 14.06
C VAL A 215 -11.22 -9.08 14.20
N GLN A 216 -10.31 -8.86 15.16
CA GLN A 216 -9.25 -9.80 15.49
C GLN A 216 -9.84 -11.09 16.08
N ASP A 217 -10.76 -10.97 17.03
CA ASP A 217 -11.39 -12.11 17.71
C ASP A 217 -12.25 -12.93 16.74
N ALA A 218 -12.84 -12.28 15.73
CA ALA A 218 -13.50 -12.93 14.60
C ALA A 218 -12.53 -13.66 13.65
N GLY A 219 -11.22 -13.46 13.79
CA GLY A 219 -10.17 -14.20 13.07
C GLY A 219 -9.53 -13.46 11.90
N ALA A 220 -9.71 -12.14 11.78
CA ALA A 220 -8.98 -11.36 10.77
C ALA A 220 -7.46 -11.52 10.95
N PHE A 221 -6.72 -11.74 9.85
CA PHE A 221 -5.27 -11.95 9.94
C PHE A 221 -4.47 -10.65 10.04
N ALA A 222 -5.08 -9.51 9.70
CA ALA A 222 -4.52 -8.16 9.78
C ALA A 222 -5.65 -7.13 9.82
N VAL A 223 -5.35 -5.92 10.28
CA VAL A 223 -6.33 -4.82 10.40
C VAL A 223 -5.76 -3.52 9.81
N VAL A 224 -6.43 -2.97 8.81
CA VAL A 224 -6.15 -1.61 8.29
C VAL A 224 -6.70 -0.57 9.27
N LEU A 225 -5.89 0.43 9.58
CA LEU A 225 -6.27 1.62 10.35
C LEU A 225 -6.17 2.85 9.46
N GLU A 226 -7.31 3.45 9.09
CA GLU A 226 -7.36 4.62 8.20
C GLU A 226 -7.78 5.89 8.92
N LEU A 227 -7.02 6.98 8.71
CA LEU A 227 -7.24 8.31 9.31
C LEU A 227 -7.53 8.28 10.81
N VAL A 228 -6.62 7.67 11.57
CA VAL A 228 -6.66 7.56 13.03
C VAL A 228 -5.54 8.41 13.65
N PRO A 229 -5.74 9.09 14.80
CA PRO A 229 -4.67 9.73 15.55
C PRO A 229 -3.51 8.75 15.81
N ALA A 230 -2.27 9.22 15.56
CA ALA A 230 -1.09 8.35 15.62
C ALA A 230 -0.91 7.65 16.99
N GLU A 231 -1.21 8.34 18.09
CA GLU A 231 -1.12 7.77 19.45
C GLU A 231 -2.12 6.64 19.66
N LEU A 232 -3.36 6.82 19.19
CA LEU A 232 -4.41 5.80 19.25
C LEU A 232 -4.08 4.60 18.34
N ALA A 233 -3.58 4.84 17.13
CA ALA A 233 -3.15 3.76 16.24
C ALA A 233 -1.98 2.96 16.84
N ALA A 234 -1.05 3.63 17.54
CA ALA A 234 0.03 2.98 18.27
C ALA A 234 -0.52 2.12 19.44
N GLU A 235 -1.52 2.63 20.16
CA GLU A 235 -2.22 1.87 21.22
C GLU A 235 -2.90 0.62 20.66
N VAL A 236 -3.70 0.77 19.60
CA VAL A 236 -4.35 -0.36 18.92
C VAL A 236 -3.31 -1.38 18.48
N THR A 237 -2.23 -0.95 17.83
CA THR A 237 -1.16 -1.82 17.33
C THR A 237 -0.51 -2.66 18.44
N ARG A 238 -0.26 -2.07 19.62
CA ARG A 238 0.26 -2.78 20.79
C ARG A 238 -0.76 -3.73 21.42
N SER A 239 -2.05 -3.44 21.30
CA SER A 239 -3.13 -4.24 21.89
C SER A 239 -3.50 -5.48 21.07
N LEU A 240 -3.22 -5.47 19.77
CA LEU A 240 -3.53 -6.57 18.86
C LEU A 240 -2.34 -7.52 18.69
N HIS A 241 -2.61 -8.81 18.60
CA HIS A 241 -1.63 -9.83 18.22
C HIS A 241 -1.53 -10.01 16.70
N VAL A 242 -2.49 -9.49 15.93
CA VAL A 242 -2.45 -9.45 14.46
C VAL A 242 -1.82 -8.15 13.94
N PRO A 243 -1.16 -8.15 12.77
CA PRO A 243 -0.58 -6.96 12.13
C PRO A 243 -1.58 -5.83 11.89
N THR A 244 -1.16 -4.59 12.18
CA THR A 244 -1.87 -3.38 11.77
C THR A 244 -1.24 -2.75 10.52
N VAL A 245 -2.07 -2.28 9.59
CA VAL A 245 -1.63 -1.60 8.36
C VAL A 245 -2.16 -0.17 8.38
N GLY A 246 -1.27 0.81 8.52
CA GLY A 246 -1.64 2.21 8.63
C GLY A 246 -1.80 2.91 7.28
N ILE A 247 -2.81 3.78 7.17
CA ILE A 247 -2.91 4.81 6.12
C ILE A 247 -3.41 6.11 6.76
N GLY A 248 -2.49 7.06 6.94
CA GLY A 248 -2.77 8.24 7.77
C GLY A 248 -2.98 7.91 9.25
N ALA A 249 -2.38 6.83 9.74
CA ALA A 249 -2.44 6.36 11.14
C ALA A 249 -1.09 6.47 11.88
N GLY A 250 -0.14 7.24 11.35
CA GLY A 250 1.20 7.38 11.93
C GLY A 250 2.11 6.16 11.69
N ALA A 251 3.35 6.27 12.15
CA ALA A 251 4.40 5.30 11.84
C ALA A 251 4.34 4.02 12.69
N GLU A 252 3.63 4.04 13.83
CA GLU A 252 3.65 2.95 14.82
C GLU A 252 2.80 1.72 14.45
N CYS A 253 2.15 1.72 13.29
CA CYS A 253 1.56 0.50 12.73
C CYS A 253 2.67 -0.48 12.28
N ASP A 254 2.34 -1.76 12.20
CA ASP A 254 3.26 -2.81 11.73
C ASP A 254 3.58 -2.67 10.23
N ALA A 255 2.67 -2.07 9.46
CA ALA A 255 2.83 -1.84 8.03
C ALA A 255 2.20 -0.51 7.60
N GLN A 256 2.44 -0.12 6.35
CA GLN A 256 1.85 1.08 5.76
C GLN A 256 1.30 0.76 4.37
N VAL A 257 0.13 1.33 4.05
CA VAL A 257 -0.48 1.25 2.72
C VAL A 257 -0.72 2.65 2.14
N LEU A 258 -0.50 2.79 0.83
CA LEU A 258 -0.88 3.97 0.07
C LEU A 258 -1.56 3.57 -1.24
N VAL A 259 -2.50 4.39 -1.68
CA VAL A 259 -2.98 4.37 -3.06
C VAL A 259 -1.81 4.68 -3.98
N TRP A 260 -1.50 3.78 -4.92
CA TRP A 260 -0.26 3.89 -5.69
C TRP A 260 -0.22 5.14 -6.56
N THR A 261 -1.36 5.60 -7.09
CA THR A 261 -1.44 6.80 -7.91
C THR A 261 -1.13 8.06 -7.11
N ASP A 262 -1.52 8.09 -5.83
CA ASP A 262 -1.19 9.18 -4.91
C ASP A 262 0.30 9.16 -4.56
N MET A 263 0.81 7.98 -4.20
CA MET A 263 2.23 7.73 -3.90
C MET A 263 3.13 8.12 -5.07
N ALA A 264 2.74 7.81 -6.31
CA ALA A 264 3.51 8.09 -7.51
C ALA A 264 3.26 9.48 -8.13
N GLY A 265 2.40 10.31 -7.51
CA GLY A 265 2.08 11.65 -7.99
C GLY A 265 1.36 11.67 -9.34
N LEU A 266 0.52 10.67 -9.60
CA LEU A 266 -0.34 10.59 -10.77
C LEU A 266 -1.71 11.23 -10.54
N THR A 267 -2.26 11.10 -9.32
CA THR A 267 -3.53 11.74 -8.95
C THR A 267 -3.38 13.26 -8.98
N GLY A 268 -4.31 13.94 -9.64
CA GLY A 268 -4.34 15.41 -9.71
C GLY A 268 -4.98 16.05 -8.48
N GLY A 269 -4.88 17.38 -8.38
CA GLY A 269 -5.56 18.15 -7.33
C GLY A 269 -4.81 18.16 -6.00
N ARG A 270 -5.57 18.27 -4.89
CA ARG A 270 -5.02 18.41 -3.55
C ARG A 270 -4.60 17.05 -2.99
N VAL A 271 -3.30 16.89 -2.79
CA VAL A 271 -2.71 15.70 -2.15
C VAL A 271 -3.16 15.62 -0.67
N PRO A 272 -3.71 14.48 -0.21
CA PRO A 272 -4.04 14.29 1.21
C PRO A 272 -2.79 14.45 2.09
N ARG A 273 -2.95 15.00 3.30
CA ARG A 273 -1.81 15.33 4.19
C ARG A 273 -0.94 14.12 4.55
N PHE A 274 -1.51 12.92 4.59
CA PHE A 274 -0.80 11.69 4.94
C PHE A 274 -0.02 11.07 3.76
N VAL A 275 -0.20 11.58 2.54
CA VAL A 275 0.48 11.08 1.35
C VAL A 275 1.82 11.78 1.19
N LYS A 276 2.87 10.98 0.95
CA LYS A 276 4.14 11.44 0.40
C LYS A 276 4.21 11.01 -1.07
N GLN A 277 4.48 11.96 -1.96
CA GLN A 277 4.76 11.67 -3.37
C GLN A 277 6.23 11.26 -3.52
N TYR A 278 6.46 10.09 -4.12
CA TYR A 278 7.79 9.52 -4.42
C TYR A 278 8.18 9.70 -5.90
N ALA A 279 7.24 10.13 -6.74
CA ALA A 279 7.44 10.48 -8.15
C ALA A 279 6.45 11.57 -8.57
N GLN A 280 6.65 12.13 -9.77
CA GLN A 280 5.78 13.14 -10.38
C GLN A 280 5.16 12.60 -11.68
N LEU A 281 4.55 11.41 -11.64
CA LEU A 281 4.13 10.69 -12.85
C LEU A 281 3.12 11.47 -13.71
N ARG A 282 2.25 12.28 -13.10
CA ARG A 282 1.31 13.13 -13.85
C ARG A 282 2.06 14.09 -14.78
N GLN A 283 3.13 14.70 -14.28
CA GLN A 283 3.96 15.63 -15.05
C GLN A 283 4.73 14.86 -16.12
N THR A 284 5.43 13.78 -15.75
CA THR A 284 6.21 12.95 -16.68
C THR A 284 5.37 12.45 -17.85
N LEU A 285 4.16 11.94 -17.59
CA LEU A 285 3.26 11.48 -18.64
C LEU A 285 2.74 12.64 -19.50
N GLY A 286 2.46 13.78 -18.89
CA GLY A 286 2.04 14.99 -19.60
C GLY A 286 3.13 15.54 -20.53
N ASP A 287 4.39 15.56 -20.07
CA ASP A 287 5.54 16.01 -20.85
C ASP A 287 5.80 15.05 -22.04
N ALA A 288 5.76 13.74 -21.80
CA ALA A 288 5.91 12.74 -22.87
C ALA A 288 4.81 12.86 -23.94
N ALA A 289 3.54 13.03 -23.52
CA ALA A 289 2.43 13.20 -24.45
C ALA A 289 2.55 14.48 -25.29
N ARG A 290 3.01 15.59 -24.68
CA ARG A 290 3.27 16.84 -25.41
C ARG A 290 4.41 16.69 -26.40
N SER A 291 5.54 16.11 -25.98
CA SER A 291 6.69 15.89 -26.86
C SER A 291 6.30 15.04 -28.08
N PHE A 292 5.56 13.95 -27.86
CA PHE A 292 5.06 13.13 -28.96
C PHE A 292 4.15 13.91 -29.91
N ALA A 293 3.21 14.71 -29.36
CA ALA A 293 2.32 15.53 -30.17
C ALA A 293 3.08 16.59 -30.98
N ASP A 294 4.06 17.27 -30.36
CA ASP A 294 4.88 18.30 -31.00
C ASP A 294 5.72 17.70 -32.14
N GLU A 295 6.29 16.51 -31.94
CA GLU A 295 7.06 15.81 -32.98
C GLU A 295 6.19 15.33 -34.15
N VAL A 296 4.95 14.89 -33.88
CA VAL A 296 3.98 14.53 -34.93
C VAL A 296 3.55 15.75 -35.73
N VAL A 297 3.21 16.86 -35.06
CA VAL A 297 2.80 18.12 -35.71
C VAL A 297 3.97 18.73 -36.50
N GLY A 298 5.18 18.65 -35.97
CA GLY A 298 6.41 19.12 -36.62
C GLY A 298 6.92 18.21 -37.74
N GLY A 299 6.33 17.01 -37.92
CA GLY A 299 6.75 16.03 -38.92
C GLY A 299 8.12 15.39 -38.67
N THR A 300 8.65 15.49 -37.43
CA THR A 300 9.88 14.80 -37.03
C THR A 300 9.63 13.35 -36.62
N TYR A 301 8.41 13.04 -36.17
CA TYR A 301 7.95 11.67 -35.94
C TYR A 301 6.88 11.25 -36.98
N PRO A 302 6.95 10.03 -37.54
CA PRO A 302 8.02 9.04 -37.34
C PRO A 302 9.28 9.41 -38.14
N ALA A 303 10.44 9.25 -37.51
CA ALA A 303 11.73 9.30 -38.18
C ALA A 303 11.96 8.03 -39.05
N PRO A 304 12.89 8.03 -40.02
CA PRO A 304 13.12 6.90 -40.92
C PRO A 304 13.39 5.56 -40.21
N GLU A 305 14.04 5.56 -39.05
CA GLU A 305 14.29 4.37 -38.22
C GLU A 305 13.01 3.72 -37.65
N HIS A 306 11.90 4.46 -37.63
CA HIS A 306 10.59 3.98 -37.18
C HIS A 306 9.68 3.61 -38.36
N ALA A 307 10.14 3.76 -39.60
CA ALA A 307 9.38 3.45 -40.81
C ALA A 307 9.80 2.09 -41.40
N PHE A 308 8.81 1.25 -41.74
CA PHE A 308 9.02 -0.02 -42.43
C PHE A 308 8.92 0.15 -43.95
N ARG A 309 9.67 -0.65 -44.71
CA ARG A 309 9.64 -0.70 -46.18
C ARG A 309 9.05 -2.00 -46.68
#